data_AF-A0A2A4TE82-F1
#
_entry.id   AF-A0A2A4TE82-F1
#
_cell.length_a   1.000
_cell.length_b   1.000
_cell.length_c   1.000
_cell.angle_alpha   90.00
_cell.angle_beta   90.00
_cell.angle_gamma   90.00
#
_symmetry.space_group_name_H-M   'P 1'
#
loop_
_entity.id
_entity.type
_entity.pdbx_description
1 polymer ?
#
loop_
_entity_poly.entity_id
_entity_poly.type
_entity_poly.pdbx_seq_one_letter_code
_entity_poly.pdbx_strand_id
1 'polypeptide(L)'
;MGPQELRIKRARATKDLDLTLSETLGTTEERSLNNAIREALQRAADIDLSNFFVFTVGTIMQDLDGAPYGGARLPMDGRTFVRFHIDVGVGDMVLMPLEMTQGRKWLDFAGIPGSKYPTISKEQQFAEKVHAYTLPPDRPNTRVRDIVDIVLLIRGGKMNPTEVRRALKATFDRRKTHDLPEALKRPPESWKERYRSMASECGISEEMTDAFDSLSGYISTVNS
;
A
#
# COMPACT_ATOMS: atom_id res chain seq x y z
N MET A 1 -0.64 7.20 3.45
CA MET A 1 0.52 6.43 3.89
C MET A 1 0.26 4.95 3.63
N GLY A 2 1.16 4.24 2.96
CA GLY A 2 1.00 2.81 2.70
C GLY A 2 1.19 2.00 3.98
N PRO A 3 0.60 0.79 4.09
CA PRO A 3 0.68 -0.01 5.31
C PRO A 3 2.11 -0.41 5.71
N GLN A 4 3.03 -0.37 4.75
CA GLN A 4 4.45 -0.63 4.99
C GLN A 4 5.16 0.49 5.77
N GLU A 5 4.80 1.76 5.56
CA GLU A 5 5.38 2.91 6.27
C GLU A 5 4.98 3.00 7.73
N LEU A 6 3.76 2.53 7.98
CA LEU A 6 3.15 2.45 9.29
C LEU A 6 3.87 1.39 10.15
N ARG A 7 4.46 0.36 9.51
CA ARG A 7 5.08 -0.80 10.18
C ARG A 7 6.60 -0.76 10.23
N ILE A 8 7.24 -0.32 9.15
CA ILE A 8 8.70 -0.42 8.99
C ILE A 8 9.33 0.95 9.24
N LYS A 9 10.21 1.02 10.26
CA LYS A 9 10.86 2.27 10.67
C LYS A 9 11.66 2.96 9.54
N ARG A 10 12.18 2.17 8.61
CA ARG A 10 12.96 2.62 7.45
C ARG A 10 12.21 2.51 6.10
N ALA A 11 10.88 2.45 6.12
CA ALA A 11 10.14 2.53 4.86
C ALA A 11 10.38 3.89 4.19
N ARG A 12 10.41 3.87 2.86
CA ARG A 12 10.39 5.06 1.99
C ARG A 12 9.16 5.91 2.33
N ALA A 13 9.24 7.23 2.19
CA ALA A 13 8.08 8.11 2.32
C ALA A 13 7.09 7.99 1.14
N THR A 14 5.78 7.96 1.41
CA THR A 14 4.72 8.07 0.40
C THR A 14 3.87 9.31 0.61
N LYS A 15 3.28 9.79 -0.49
CA LYS A 15 2.33 10.91 -0.51
C LYS A 15 0.87 10.44 -0.63
N ASP A 16 0.65 9.13 -0.69
CA ASP A 16 -0.64 8.54 -1.00
C ASP A 16 -1.12 7.64 0.16
N LEU A 17 -2.41 7.69 0.48
CA LEU A 17 -3.09 6.87 1.49
C LEU A 17 -3.93 5.79 0.82
N ASP A 18 -3.41 4.58 0.83
CA ASP A 18 -4.09 3.39 0.33
C ASP A 18 -5.11 2.88 1.37
N LEU A 19 -6.37 2.78 0.96
CA LEU A 19 -7.46 2.22 1.73
C LEU A 19 -8.14 1.11 0.91
N THR A 20 -8.66 0.09 1.59
CA THR A 20 -9.48 -0.94 0.96
C THR A 20 -10.84 -0.96 1.62
N LEU A 21 -11.91 -0.97 0.82
CA LEU A 21 -13.26 -1.12 1.35
C LEU A 21 -13.54 -2.60 1.62
N SER A 22 -13.79 -2.95 2.88
CA SER A 22 -14.20 -4.29 3.29
C SER A 22 -15.70 -4.54 3.16
N GLU A 23 -16.49 -3.47 3.10
CA GLU A 23 -17.95 -3.53 3.02
C GLU A 23 -18.48 -2.83 1.76
N THR A 24 -19.55 -3.36 1.20
CA THR A 24 -20.23 -2.76 0.06
C THR A 24 -20.93 -1.48 0.52
N LEU A 25 -20.50 -0.34 -0.01
CA LEU A 25 -21.23 0.91 0.18
C LEU A 25 -22.51 0.83 -0.67
N GLY A 26 -23.68 1.02 -0.05
CA GLY A 26 -24.97 0.93 -0.75
C GLY A 26 -25.03 1.86 -1.97
N THR A 27 -25.03 1.27 -3.15
CA THR A 27 -25.21 1.96 -4.44
C THR A 27 -26.66 1.85 -4.90
N THR A 28 -27.18 2.91 -5.52
CA THR A 28 -28.50 2.93 -6.18
C THR A 28 -28.32 3.41 -7.63
N GLU A 29 -29.33 3.30 -8.48
CA GLU A 29 -29.26 3.82 -9.86
C GLU A 29 -28.92 5.32 -9.92
N GLU A 30 -29.31 6.09 -8.90
CA GLU A 30 -29.01 7.53 -8.77
C GLU A 30 -27.68 7.83 -8.06
N ARG A 31 -27.10 6.85 -7.34
CA ARG A 31 -25.91 7.05 -6.49
C ARG A 31 -24.74 6.25 -7.02
N SER A 32 -23.83 6.95 -7.71
CA SER A 32 -22.55 6.35 -8.11
C SER A 32 -21.74 5.90 -6.89
N LEU A 33 -21.04 4.78 -7.04
CA LEU A 33 -20.13 4.24 -6.03
C LEU A 33 -19.09 5.28 -5.60
N ASN A 34 -18.57 6.06 -6.54
CA ASN A 34 -17.63 7.17 -6.28
C ASN A 34 -18.22 8.19 -5.30
N ASN A 35 -19.45 8.65 -5.53
CA ASN A 35 -20.11 9.59 -4.61
C ASN A 35 -20.30 8.97 -3.22
N ALA A 36 -20.68 7.68 -3.16
CA ALA A 36 -20.81 6.97 -1.90
C ALA A 36 -19.49 6.89 -1.11
N ILE A 37 -18.37 6.62 -1.80
CA ILE A 37 -17.02 6.58 -1.22
C ILE A 37 -16.62 7.96 -0.70
N ARG A 38 -16.75 9.00 -1.53
CA ARG A 38 -16.39 10.37 -1.14
C ARG A 38 -17.17 10.83 0.10
N GLU A 39 -18.48 10.60 0.13
CA GLU A 39 -19.31 10.96 1.28
C GLU A 39 -18.93 10.16 2.53
N ALA A 40 -18.62 8.87 2.40
CA ALA A 40 -18.17 8.06 3.52
C ALA A 40 -16.84 8.57 4.09
N LEU A 41 -15.88 8.90 3.23
CA LEU A 41 -14.62 9.50 3.62
C LEU A 41 -14.83 10.88 4.26
N GLN A 42 -15.70 11.73 3.71
CA GLN A 42 -15.99 13.04 4.29
C GLN A 42 -16.66 12.91 5.66
N ARG A 43 -17.63 12.02 5.83
CA ARG A 43 -18.25 11.75 7.14
C ARG A 43 -17.23 11.29 8.18
N ALA A 44 -16.28 10.44 7.80
CA ALA A 44 -15.20 10.02 8.69
C ALA A 44 -14.23 11.18 9.02
N ALA A 45 -13.97 12.05 8.04
CA ALA A 45 -13.15 13.25 8.17
C ALA A 45 -13.79 14.35 9.03
N ASP A 46 -15.13 14.41 9.09
CA ASP A 46 -15.89 15.37 9.88
C ASP A 46 -15.96 15.01 11.38
N ILE A 47 -15.48 13.83 11.77
CA ILE A 47 -15.39 13.45 13.18
C ILE A 47 -14.38 14.36 13.86
N ASP A 48 -14.85 15.18 14.80
CA ASP A 48 -13.97 16.00 15.62
C ASP A 48 -13.20 15.12 16.61
N LEU A 49 -11.90 14.99 16.34
CA LEU A 49 -10.96 14.24 17.18
C LEU A 49 -10.25 15.15 18.19
N SER A 50 -10.65 16.43 18.30
CA SER A 50 -10.05 17.44 19.17
C SER A 50 -8.53 17.54 19.01
N ASN A 51 -8.05 17.37 17.78
CA ASN A 51 -6.63 17.30 17.42
C ASN A 51 -6.17 18.47 16.53
N PHE A 52 -6.98 19.53 16.46
CA PHE A 52 -6.74 20.76 15.68
C PHE A 52 -6.70 20.59 14.15
N PHE A 53 -6.88 19.37 13.63
CA PHE A 53 -6.96 19.12 12.19
C PHE A 53 -8.40 19.05 11.73
N VAL A 54 -8.68 19.74 10.63
CA VAL A 54 -9.93 19.55 9.87
C VAL A 54 -9.55 18.88 8.56
N PHE A 55 -10.38 17.92 8.11
CA PHE A 55 -10.12 17.13 6.92
C PHE A 55 -11.19 17.44 5.87
N THR A 56 -10.77 17.77 4.64
CA THR A 56 -11.68 18.01 3.52
C THR A 56 -11.34 17.08 2.36
N VAL A 57 -12.29 16.23 1.99
CA VAL A 57 -12.17 15.29 0.88
C VAL A 57 -12.63 15.98 -0.41
N GLY A 58 -11.69 16.14 -1.33
CA GLY A 58 -11.91 16.73 -2.64
C GLY A 58 -12.80 15.88 -3.55
N THR A 59 -13.02 16.37 -4.76
CA THR A 59 -13.69 15.61 -5.82
C THR A 59 -12.84 14.42 -6.27
N ILE A 60 -13.49 13.31 -6.61
CA ILE A 60 -12.84 12.16 -7.23
C ILE A 60 -12.45 12.57 -8.66
N MET A 61 -11.18 12.42 -9.03
CA MET A 61 -10.67 12.97 -10.28
C MET A 61 -10.80 11.99 -11.47
N GLN A 62 -11.13 10.72 -11.24
CA GLN A 62 -11.18 9.73 -12.33
C GLN A 62 -11.92 8.43 -11.93
N ASP A 63 -12.42 7.69 -12.92
CA ASP A 63 -13.25 6.48 -12.75
C ASP A 63 -12.45 5.17 -12.59
N LEU A 64 -13.13 4.19 -11.98
CA LEU A 64 -12.65 2.94 -11.34
C LEU A 64 -11.99 1.86 -12.23
N ASP A 65 -11.54 2.14 -13.46
CA ASP A 65 -10.96 1.11 -14.36
C ASP A 65 -9.43 1.08 -14.40
N GLY A 66 -8.81 1.45 -13.27
CA GLY A 66 -7.36 1.53 -13.13
C GLY A 66 -6.99 2.72 -12.26
N ALA A 67 -7.35 2.59 -10.98
CA ALA A 67 -7.13 3.49 -9.84
C ALA A 67 -6.67 4.92 -10.16
N PRO A 68 -7.58 5.91 -10.03
CA PRO A 68 -7.09 7.29 -9.93
C PRO A 68 -7.83 8.19 -8.91
N TYR A 69 -7.04 8.61 -7.91
CA TYR A 69 -6.94 9.91 -7.25
C TYR A 69 -8.22 10.63 -6.79
N GLY A 70 -8.52 10.50 -5.49
CA GLY A 70 -9.17 11.55 -4.70
C GLY A 70 -8.13 12.29 -3.84
N GLY A 71 -8.18 13.62 -3.76
CA GLY A 71 -7.27 14.40 -2.89
C GLY A 71 -7.90 14.75 -1.55
N ALA A 72 -7.25 14.46 -0.43
CA ALA A 72 -7.63 14.99 0.88
C ALA A 72 -6.79 16.24 1.21
N ARG A 73 -7.46 17.25 1.77
CA ARG A 73 -6.85 18.50 2.24
C ARG A 73 -6.94 18.55 3.75
N LEU A 74 -5.84 18.93 4.39
CA LEU A 74 -5.79 19.17 5.84
C LEU A 74 -5.64 20.67 6.09
N PRO A 75 -6.72 21.43 6.28
CA PRO A 75 -6.61 22.73 6.92
C PRO A 75 -6.20 22.63 8.39
N MET A 76 -5.27 23.50 8.81
CA MET A 76 -4.92 23.79 10.20
C MET A 76 -4.97 25.31 10.38
N ASP A 77 -5.76 25.79 11.34
CA ASP A 77 -5.99 27.23 11.58
C ASP A 77 -6.41 28.02 10.33
N GLY A 78 -7.34 27.47 9.54
CA GLY A 78 -7.85 28.09 8.31
C GLY A 78 -6.87 28.08 7.12
N ARG A 79 -5.66 27.52 7.26
CA ARG A 79 -4.65 27.41 6.18
C ARG A 79 -4.43 25.96 5.79
N THR A 80 -4.21 25.70 4.50
CA THR A 80 -3.86 24.33 4.06
C THR A 80 -2.49 23.95 4.63
N PHE A 81 -2.46 22.98 5.53
CA PHE A 81 -1.24 22.38 6.08
C PHE A 81 -0.60 21.42 5.07
N VAL A 82 -1.38 20.48 4.54
CA VAL A 82 -0.91 19.53 3.51
C VAL A 82 -2.05 19.04 2.61
N ARG A 83 -1.67 18.57 1.42
CA ARG A 83 -2.54 17.83 0.49
C ARG A 83 -1.90 16.49 0.17
N PHE A 84 -2.71 15.44 0.15
CA PHE A 84 -2.28 14.08 -0.18
C PHE A 84 -3.39 13.36 -0.95
N HIS A 85 -3.05 12.28 -1.65
CA HIS A 85 -4.05 11.48 -2.36
C HIS A 85 -4.53 10.33 -1.49
N ILE A 86 -5.79 9.95 -1.66
CA ILE A 86 -6.39 8.75 -1.10
C ILE A 86 -6.72 7.84 -2.27
N ASP A 87 -6.13 6.65 -2.25
CA ASP A 87 -6.40 5.59 -3.20
C ASP A 87 -7.30 4.57 -2.53
N VAL A 88 -8.48 4.33 -3.09
CA VAL A 88 -9.47 3.41 -2.53
C VAL A 88 -9.62 2.20 -3.44
N GLY A 89 -9.12 1.06 -3.00
CA GLY A 89 -9.36 -0.23 -3.65
C GLY A 89 -10.78 -0.72 -3.34
N VAL A 90 -11.58 -0.95 -4.37
CA VAL A 90 -12.93 -1.49 -4.24
C VAL A 90 -12.98 -2.92 -4.76
N GLY A 91 -13.53 -3.82 -3.95
CA GLY A 91 -13.64 -5.23 -4.30
C GLY A 91 -12.31 -6.00 -4.22
N ASP A 92 -11.20 -5.35 -3.92
CA ASP A 92 -9.96 -6.06 -3.58
C ASP A 92 -10.19 -6.99 -2.38
N MET A 93 -9.50 -8.12 -2.39
CA MET A 93 -9.61 -9.10 -1.33
C MET A 93 -8.92 -8.57 -0.06
N VAL A 94 -9.60 -8.69 1.08
CA VAL A 94 -9.01 -8.43 2.39
C VAL A 94 -8.90 -9.76 3.14
N LEU A 95 -7.67 -10.24 3.34
CA LEU A 95 -7.44 -11.46 4.10
C LEU A 95 -7.53 -11.18 5.59
N MET A 96 -8.43 -11.89 6.24
CA MET A 96 -8.57 -11.86 7.70
C MET A 96 -7.58 -12.83 8.36
N PRO A 97 -7.17 -12.55 9.61
CA PRO A 97 -7.48 -11.34 10.39
C PRO A 97 -6.65 -10.13 9.95
N LEU A 98 -7.20 -8.93 10.09
CA LEU A 98 -6.43 -7.69 9.97
C LEU A 98 -5.43 -7.58 11.14
N GLU A 99 -4.23 -7.08 10.85
CA GLU A 99 -3.22 -6.77 11.84
C GLU A 99 -3.46 -5.35 12.39
N MET A 100 -3.42 -5.19 13.72
CA MET A 100 -3.43 -3.87 14.35
C MET A 100 -2.02 -3.27 14.34
N THR A 101 -1.83 -2.23 13.52
CA THR A 101 -0.55 -1.53 13.43
C THR A 101 -0.56 -0.31 14.33
N GLN A 102 0.51 -0.15 15.11
CA GLN A 102 0.76 1.05 15.90
C GLN A 102 1.42 2.12 15.02
N GLY A 103 0.75 3.26 14.85
CA GLY A 103 1.33 4.41 14.17
C GLY A 103 2.45 5.06 14.96
N ARG A 104 3.31 5.76 14.21
CA ARG A 104 4.39 6.55 14.79
C ARG A 104 3.83 7.71 15.59
N LYS A 105 4.55 8.05 16.63
CA LYS A 105 4.29 9.10 17.61
C LYS A 105 4.83 10.44 17.13
N TRP A 106 4.57 10.80 15.88
CA TRP A 106 5.18 11.99 15.25
C TRP A 106 4.72 13.30 15.89
N LEU A 107 3.48 13.34 16.36
CA LEU A 107 2.86 14.53 16.94
C LEU A 107 2.74 14.42 18.47
N ASP A 108 3.43 13.45 19.10
CA ASP A 108 3.43 13.32 20.57
C ASP A 108 3.97 14.62 21.23
N PHE A 109 4.91 15.32 20.58
CA PHE A 109 5.43 16.62 21.05
C PHE A 109 4.35 17.72 21.09
N ALA A 110 3.28 17.57 20.29
CA ALA A 110 2.14 18.48 20.23
C ALA A 110 0.93 17.94 21.02
N GLY A 111 1.12 16.90 21.84
CA GLY A 111 0.06 16.29 22.65
C GLY A 111 -0.89 15.39 21.86
N ILE A 112 -0.60 15.07 20.60
CA ILE A 112 -1.43 14.19 19.76
C ILE A 112 -0.79 12.79 19.76
N PRO A 113 -1.38 11.80 20.47
CA PRO A 113 -0.78 10.48 20.61
C PRO A 113 -0.85 9.69 19.30
N GLY A 114 0.13 8.82 19.07
CA GLY A 114 0.09 7.86 17.97
C GLY A 114 -1.10 6.87 18.06
N SER A 115 -1.91 6.80 17.01
CA SER A 115 -3.08 5.90 16.92
C SER A 115 -2.73 4.49 16.45
N LYS A 116 -3.58 3.52 16.80
CA LYS A 116 -3.59 2.18 16.20
C LYS A 116 -4.65 2.10 15.11
N TYR A 117 -4.37 1.38 14.04
CA TYR A 117 -5.33 1.19 12.95
C TYR A 117 -5.18 -0.21 12.35
N PRO A 118 -6.29 -0.79 11.85
CA PRO A 118 -6.28 -2.08 11.20
C PRO A 118 -5.59 -1.97 9.84
N THR A 119 -4.85 -3.02 9.46
CA THR A 119 -4.05 -3.06 8.23
C THR A 119 -3.96 -4.48 7.73
N ILE A 120 -3.90 -4.67 6.42
CA ILE A 120 -3.69 -5.98 5.79
C ILE A 120 -2.38 -6.63 6.29
N SER A 121 -2.34 -7.96 6.35
CA SER A 121 -1.16 -8.67 6.86
C SER A 121 0.10 -8.38 6.02
N LYS A 122 1.29 -8.63 6.59
CA LYS A 122 2.54 -8.44 5.83
C LYS A 122 2.60 -9.38 4.63
N GLU A 123 2.03 -10.57 4.79
CA GLU A 123 1.91 -11.61 3.77
C GLU A 123 1.00 -11.16 2.63
N GLN A 124 -0.12 -10.51 2.93
CA GLN A 124 -0.97 -9.90 1.90
C GLN A 124 -0.24 -8.77 1.17
N GLN A 125 0.43 -7.86 1.90
CA GLN A 125 1.23 -6.80 1.28
C GLN A 125 2.30 -7.38 0.36
N PHE A 126 3.00 -8.42 0.81
CA PHE A 126 3.99 -9.14 0.01
C PHE A 126 3.35 -9.70 -1.26
N ALA A 127 2.22 -10.39 -1.14
CA ALA A 127 1.52 -10.99 -2.29
C ALA A 127 1.08 -9.93 -3.31
N GLU A 128 0.52 -8.82 -2.86
CA GLU A 128 0.12 -7.70 -3.73
C GLU A 128 1.31 -7.07 -4.45
N LYS A 129 2.45 -6.93 -3.75
CA LYS A 129 3.69 -6.41 -4.33
C LYS A 129 4.30 -7.36 -5.35
N VAL A 130 4.30 -8.66 -5.07
CA VAL A 130 4.73 -9.69 -6.04
C VAL A 130 3.84 -9.64 -7.28
N HIS A 131 2.52 -9.64 -7.13
CA HIS A 131 1.59 -9.52 -8.25
C HIS A 131 1.84 -8.24 -9.07
N ALA A 132 2.06 -7.11 -8.40
CA ALA A 132 2.38 -5.85 -9.08
C ALA A 132 3.69 -5.93 -9.87
N TYR A 133 4.72 -6.55 -9.28
CA TYR A 133 6.02 -6.75 -9.92
C TYR A 133 5.95 -7.65 -11.15
N THR A 134 5.15 -8.71 -11.09
CA THR A 134 5.03 -9.72 -12.17
C THR A 134 4.02 -9.37 -13.24
N LEU A 135 3.20 -8.33 -13.02
CA LEU A 135 2.19 -7.88 -13.97
C LEU A 135 2.84 -7.57 -15.33
N PRO A 136 2.35 -8.15 -16.44
CA PRO A 136 2.86 -7.86 -17.77
C PRO A 136 2.86 -6.35 -18.05
N PRO A 137 3.99 -5.78 -18.50
CA PRO A 137 4.09 -4.34 -18.63
C PRO A 137 3.29 -3.84 -19.82
N ASP A 138 2.36 -2.93 -19.56
CA ASP A 138 1.68 -2.15 -20.61
C ASP A 138 2.40 -0.82 -20.93
N ARG A 139 3.27 -0.34 -20.02
CA ARG A 139 4.04 0.92 -20.12
C ARG A 139 5.41 0.86 -19.41
N PRO A 140 6.36 1.77 -19.72
CA PRO A 140 7.66 1.86 -19.04
C PRO A 140 7.52 2.11 -17.53
N ASN A 141 8.36 1.46 -16.76
CA ASN A 141 7.95 0.80 -15.52
C ASN A 141 8.37 1.57 -14.24
N THR A 142 7.43 1.73 -13.28
CA THR A 142 7.62 2.34 -11.94
C THR A 142 7.81 1.32 -10.80
N ARG A 143 7.85 0.02 -11.12
CA ARG A 143 7.85 -1.13 -10.19
C ARG A 143 9.19 -1.40 -9.52
N VAL A 144 10.24 -0.62 -9.80
CA VAL A 144 11.50 -0.68 -9.03
C VAL A 144 11.26 -0.49 -7.53
N ARG A 145 10.23 0.29 -7.18
CA ARG A 145 9.78 0.49 -5.79
C ARG A 145 9.30 -0.81 -5.15
N ASP A 146 8.63 -1.66 -5.91
CA ASP A 146 8.08 -2.91 -5.38
C ASP A 146 9.19 -3.89 -4.96
N ILE A 147 10.36 -3.88 -5.62
CA ILE A 147 11.52 -4.68 -5.19
C ILE A 147 12.01 -4.21 -3.81
N VAL A 148 12.19 -2.90 -3.62
CA VAL A 148 12.61 -2.33 -2.34
C VAL A 148 11.62 -2.69 -1.24
N ASP A 149 10.33 -2.51 -1.52
CA ASP A 149 9.24 -2.83 -0.60
C ASP A 149 9.24 -4.33 -0.24
N ILE A 150 9.38 -5.23 -1.22
CA ILE A 150 9.44 -6.67 -0.97
C ILE A 150 10.65 -7.05 -0.10
N VAL A 151 11.84 -6.51 -0.41
CA VAL A 151 13.06 -6.78 0.38
C VAL A 151 12.89 -6.33 1.83
N LEU A 152 12.27 -5.16 2.07
CA LEU A 152 11.98 -4.68 3.41
C LEU A 152 11.04 -5.63 4.18
N LEU A 153 10.05 -6.22 3.51
CA LEU A 153 9.15 -7.20 4.11
C LEU A 153 9.89 -8.50 4.47
N ILE A 154 10.72 -9.01 3.55
CA ILE A 154 11.55 -10.22 3.78
C ILE A 154 12.51 -10.00 4.95
N ARG A 155 13.27 -8.89 4.94
CA ARG A 155 14.23 -8.54 6.00
C ARG A 155 13.56 -8.30 7.36
N GLY A 156 12.28 -7.95 7.36
CA GLY A 156 11.47 -7.85 8.57
C GLY A 156 11.37 -9.18 9.33
N GLY A 157 11.60 -10.33 8.66
CA GLY A 157 11.79 -11.64 9.28
C GLY A 157 10.59 -12.20 10.05
N LYS A 158 9.38 -11.71 9.74
CA LYS A 158 8.17 -11.96 10.55
C LYS A 158 6.99 -12.50 9.76
N MET A 159 7.20 -12.88 8.50
CA MET A 159 6.14 -13.42 7.66
C MET A 159 6.05 -14.94 7.84
N ASN A 160 4.84 -15.46 8.00
CA ASN A 160 4.60 -16.90 8.06
C ASN A 160 4.55 -17.47 6.62
N PRO A 161 5.42 -18.42 6.24
CA PRO A 161 5.45 -18.99 4.89
C PRO A 161 4.11 -19.56 4.41
N THR A 162 3.36 -20.22 5.29
CA THR A 162 2.04 -20.78 4.96
C THR A 162 1.04 -19.67 4.62
N GLU A 163 1.07 -18.58 5.38
CA GLU A 163 0.21 -17.41 5.14
C GLU A 163 0.64 -16.63 3.89
N VAL A 164 1.94 -16.56 3.59
CA VAL A 164 2.43 -15.99 2.32
C VAL A 164 1.89 -16.77 1.13
N ARG A 165 1.96 -18.11 1.16
CA ARG A 165 1.43 -18.96 0.09
C ARG A 165 -0.07 -18.76 -0.09
N ARG A 166 -0.83 -18.74 1.01
CA ARG A 166 -2.27 -18.46 1.01
C ARG A 166 -2.56 -17.10 0.38
N ALA A 167 -1.80 -16.07 0.78
CA ALA A 167 -1.96 -14.71 0.28
C ALA A 167 -1.64 -14.58 -1.21
N LEU A 168 -0.53 -15.16 -1.68
CA LEU A 168 -0.17 -15.20 -3.09
C LEU A 168 -1.28 -15.82 -3.93
N LYS A 169 -1.72 -17.04 -3.59
CA LYS A 169 -2.78 -17.72 -4.31
C LYS A 169 -4.04 -16.85 -4.39
N ALA A 170 -4.48 -16.34 -3.24
CA ALA A 170 -5.73 -15.62 -3.16
C ALA A 170 -5.68 -14.25 -3.88
N THR A 171 -4.54 -13.55 -3.86
CA THR A 171 -4.35 -12.30 -4.63
C THR A 171 -4.40 -12.54 -6.13
N PHE A 172 -3.71 -13.56 -6.64
CA PHE A 172 -3.69 -13.88 -8.07
C PHE A 172 -5.06 -14.40 -8.54
N ASP A 173 -5.70 -15.30 -7.78
CA ASP A 173 -7.04 -15.81 -8.06
C ASP A 173 -8.10 -14.70 -8.10
N ARG A 174 -7.96 -13.66 -7.27
CA ARG A 174 -8.90 -12.54 -7.22
C ARG A 174 -8.71 -11.59 -8.39
N ARG A 175 -7.46 -11.26 -8.73
CA ARG A 175 -7.11 -10.25 -9.73
C ARG A 175 -7.20 -10.80 -11.16
N LYS A 176 -6.94 -12.09 -11.38
CA LYS A 176 -7.10 -12.81 -12.66
C LYS A 176 -6.49 -12.10 -13.88
N THR A 177 -5.43 -11.32 -13.67
CA THR A 177 -4.73 -10.62 -14.76
C THR A 177 -3.68 -11.50 -15.42
N HIS A 178 -3.02 -12.34 -14.62
CA HIS A 178 -2.03 -13.33 -15.03
C HIS A 178 -1.86 -14.36 -13.92
N ASP A 179 -1.25 -15.50 -14.21
CA ASP A 179 -0.93 -16.53 -13.23
C ASP A 179 0.32 -16.17 -12.40
N LEU A 180 0.42 -16.74 -11.20
CA LEU A 180 1.64 -16.65 -10.39
C LEU A 180 2.77 -17.37 -11.15
N PRO A 181 3.84 -16.66 -11.55
CA PRO A 181 4.89 -17.29 -12.35
C PRO A 181 5.70 -18.30 -11.54
N GLU A 182 6.05 -19.43 -12.15
CA GLU A 182 6.94 -20.44 -11.56
C GLU A 182 8.33 -19.88 -11.24
N ALA A 183 8.79 -18.91 -12.05
CA ALA A 183 10.03 -18.20 -11.85
C ALA A 183 9.84 -16.69 -12.10
N LEU A 184 10.34 -15.87 -11.18
CA LEU A 184 10.35 -14.43 -11.37
C LEU A 184 11.32 -14.02 -12.48
N LYS A 185 10.90 -13.07 -13.33
CA LYS A 185 11.79 -12.44 -14.30
C LYS A 185 12.73 -11.48 -13.58
N ARG A 186 14.02 -11.46 -13.97
CA ARG A 186 14.99 -10.49 -13.43
C ARG A 186 14.57 -9.06 -13.79
N PRO A 187 14.78 -8.08 -12.88
CA PRO A 187 14.55 -6.69 -13.20
C PRO A 187 15.53 -6.21 -14.27
N PRO A 188 15.13 -5.27 -15.14
CA PRO A 188 16.01 -4.74 -16.16
C PRO A 188 17.15 -3.94 -15.55
N GLU A 189 18.31 -3.99 -16.20
CA GLU A 189 19.55 -3.31 -15.77
C GLU A 189 19.35 -1.80 -15.54
N SER A 190 18.48 -1.17 -16.34
CA SER A 190 18.15 0.25 -16.25
C SER A 190 17.56 0.67 -14.90
N TRP A 191 17.14 -0.27 -14.05
CA TRP A 191 16.61 0.03 -12.72
C TRP A 191 17.70 0.18 -11.65
N LYS A 192 18.94 -0.26 -11.89
CA LYS A 192 19.99 -0.33 -10.86
C LYS A 192 20.17 0.98 -10.10
N GLU A 193 20.33 2.09 -10.83
CA GLU A 193 20.59 3.39 -10.21
C GLU A 193 19.40 3.87 -9.36
N ARG A 194 18.18 3.71 -9.91
CA ARG A 194 16.96 4.08 -9.21
C ARG A 194 16.69 3.20 -7.99
N TYR A 195 16.99 1.92 -8.08
CA TYR A 195 16.94 0.99 -6.97
C TYR A 195 17.94 1.42 -5.87
N ARG A 196 19.21 1.65 -6.22
CA ARG A 196 20.27 2.03 -5.26
C ARG A 196 19.90 3.29 -4.47
N SER A 197 19.41 4.31 -5.17
CA SER A 197 18.92 5.54 -4.53
C SER A 197 17.83 5.24 -3.49
N MET A 198 16.77 4.52 -3.86
CA MET A 198 15.66 4.19 -2.94
C MET A 198 16.06 3.23 -1.81
N ALA A 199 16.89 2.24 -2.11
CA ALA A 199 17.40 1.26 -1.16
C ALA A 199 18.22 1.96 -0.06
N SER A 200 19.08 2.91 -0.44
CA SER A 200 19.91 3.67 0.50
C SER A 200 19.09 4.49 1.48
N GLU A 201 18.01 5.13 1.03
CA GLU A 201 17.05 5.85 1.90
C GLU A 201 16.40 4.94 2.94
N CYS A 202 16.24 3.66 2.59
CA CYS A 202 15.67 2.63 3.46
C CYS A 202 16.74 1.89 4.30
N GLY A 203 18.01 2.28 4.19
CA GLY A 203 19.14 1.63 4.87
C GLY A 203 19.40 0.20 4.38
N ILE A 204 19.14 -0.06 3.10
CA ILE A 204 19.48 -1.28 2.37
C ILE A 204 20.78 -1.01 1.61
N SER A 205 21.76 -1.88 1.78
CA SER A 205 23.09 -1.79 1.14
C SER A 205 23.30 -2.83 0.04
N GLU A 206 22.39 -3.80 -0.05
CA GLU A 206 22.38 -4.86 -1.04
C GLU A 206 22.13 -4.31 -2.44
N GLU A 207 22.86 -4.80 -3.43
CA GLU A 207 22.64 -4.43 -4.83
C GLU A 207 21.34 -5.05 -5.37
N MET A 208 20.81 -4.50 -6.46
CA MET A 208 19.51 -4.93 -7.02
C MET A 208 19.48 -6.42 -7.38
N THR A 209 20.61 -6.98 -7.81
CA THR A 209 20.75 -8.41 -8.13
C THR A 209 20.61 -9.27 -6.89
N ASP A 210 21.25 -8.91 -5.79
CA ASP A 210 21.22 -9.67 -4.54
C ASP A 210 19.83 -9.60 -3.88
N ALA A 211 19.21 -8.44 -3.98
CA ALA A 211 17.82 -8.22 -3.57
C ALA A 211 16.84 -9.09 -4.36
N PHE A 212 17.02 -9.16 -5.68
CA PHE A 212 16.22 -10.04 -6.53
C PHE A 212 16.46 -11.52 -6.20
N ASP A 213 17.71 -11.94 -6.02
CA ASP A 213 18.03 -13.33 -5.70
C ASP A 213 17.44 -13.73 -4.33
N SER A 214 17.44 -12.81 -3.36
CA SER A 214 16.76 -12.99 -2.05
C SER A 214 15.25 -13.18 -2.21
N LEU A 215 14.61 -12.35 -3.04
CA LEU A 215 13.18 -12.48 -3.35
C LEU A 215 12.88 -13.81 -4.04
N SER A 216 13.65 -14.16 -5.08
CA SER A 216 13.47 -15.41 -5.82
C SER A 216 13.63 -16.62 -4.90
N GLY A 217 14.68 -16.65 -4.08
CA GLY A 217 14.90 -17.72 -3.11
C GLY A 217 13.79 -17.83 -2.06
N TYR A 218 13.26 -16.68 -1.61
CA TYR A 218 12.13 -16.66 -0.68
C TYR A 218 10.87 -17.28 -1.30
N ILE A 219 10.53 -16.92 -2.54
CA ILE A 219 9.38 -17.52 -3.23
C ILE A 219 9.58 -19.02 -3.45
N SER A 220 10.77 -19.46 -3.85
CA SER A 220 11.06 -20.89 -3.99
C SER A 220 10.87 -21.65 -2.67
N THR A 221 11.34 -21.09 -1.55
CA THR A 221 11.19 -21.68 -0.21
C THR A 221 9.73 -21.69 0.24
N VAL A 222 8.97 -20.64 -0.09
CA VAL A 222 7.55 -20.57 0.24
C VAL A 222 6.72 -21.51 -0.62
N ASN A 223 7.20 -21.91 -1.80
CA ASN A 223 6.50 -22.80 -2.73
C ASN A 223 6.88 -24.29 -2.60
N SER A 224 8.06 -24.62 -2.04
CA SER A 224 8.43 -26.00 -1.66
C SER A 224 7.54 -26.55 -0.56
#